data_AF-A0A2P4SDL1-F1
#
_entry.id   AF-A0A2P4SDL1-F1
#
_cell.length_a   1.000
_cell.length_b   1.000
_cell.length_c   1.000
_cell.angle_alpha   90.00
_cell.angle_beta   90.00
_cell.angle_gamma   90.00
#
_symmetry.space_group_name_H-M   'P 1'
#
loop_
_entity.id
_entity.type
_entity.pdbx_description
1 polymer ?
#
loop_
_entity_poly.entity_id
_entity_poly.type
_entity_poly.pdbx_seq_one_letter_code
_entity_poly.pdbx_strand_id
1 'polypeptide(L)'
;HHQSGHNSGVIHSGIYYTPGSLKAKLCVQGAALCYEYCDQKGIPYKQCGKCALLSFLKLIVAVEQDEIPRLKALYERGLQNNVRGLKLIGAKEIQAKEPFCR
;
A
#
# COMPACT_ATOMS: atom_id res chain seq x y z
N HIS A 1 5.87 27.36 6.97
CA HIS A 1 4.96 26.49 6.19
C HIS A 1 5.25 25.03 6.53
N HIS A 2 4.52 24.44 7.47
CA HIS A 2 4.67 23.01 7.78
C HIS A 2 3.72 22.19 6.89
N GLN A 3 4.27 21.36 6.00
CA GLN A 3 3.50 20.47 5.12
C GLN A 3 2.86 19.29 5.87
N SER A 4 3.14 19.12 7.16
CA SER A 4 2.54 18.09 8.01
C SER A 4 1.03 18.23 8.19
N GLY A 5 0.48 19.44 8.05
CA GLY A 5 -0.97 19.69 8.11
C GLY A 5 -1.70 19.66 6.74
N HIS A 6 -0.95 19.63 5.63
CA HIS A 6 -1.49 19.66 4.26
C HIS A 6 -0.94 18.49 3.44
N ASN A 7 -1.28 17.28 3.87
CA ASN A 7 -0.99 16.06 3.12
C ASN A 7 -2.19 15.11 3.21
N SER A 8 -2.16 14.03 2.44
CA SER A 8 -3.23 13.05 2.39
C SER A 8 -3.39 12.20 3.66
N GLY A 9 -2.50 12.36 4.65
CA GLY A 9 -2.49 11.53 5.86
C GLY A 9 -2.14 10.06 5.59
N VAL A 10 -1.58 9.75 4.40
CA VAL A 10 -1.33 8.38 3.96
C VAL A 10 0.03 7.90 4.42
N ILE A 11 0.05 6.79 5.16
CA ILE A 11 1.26 6.02 5.41
C ILE A 11 1.56 5.19 4.15
N HIS A 12 2.59 5.59 3.40
CA HIS A 12 2.94 4.94 2.14
C HIS A 12 3.58 3.56 2.37
N SER A 13 3.25 2.61 1.48
CA SER A 13 3.77 1.23 1.54
C SER A 13 5.17 1.09 0.94
N GLY A 14 5.63 2.03 0.12
CA GLY A 14 6.92 1.96 -0.57
C GLY A 14 6.93 1.18 -1.89
N ILE A 15 5.78 0.67 -2.36
CA ILE A 15 5.69 -0.18 -3.57
C ILE A 15 6.16 0.51 -4.87
N TYR A 16 6.09 1.84 -4.94
CA TYR A 16 6.47 2.60 -6.13
C TYR A 16 7.96 2.90 -6.22
N TYR A 17 8.67 2.86 -5.08
CA TYR A 17 10.05 3.33 -5.01
C TYR A 17 11.03 2.30 -5.57
N THR A 18 12.08 2.80 -6.21
CA THR A 18 13.15 1.96 -6.75
C THR A 18 13.74 1.09 -5.65
N PRO A 19 13.84 -0.24 -5.86
CA PRO A 19 14.48 -1.15 -4.93
C PRO A 19 15.89 -0.73 -4.53
N GLY A 20 16.24 -0.97 -3.27
CA GLY A 20 17.52 -0.57 -2.70
C GLY A 20 17.67 0.92 -2.39
N SER A 21 16.80 1.80 -2.91
CA SER A 21 16.84 3.23 -2.62
C SER A 21 16.57 3.53 -1.13
N LEU A 22 17.13 4.65 -0.64
CA LEU A 22 16.83 5.13 0.71
C LEU A 22 15.35 5.39 0.91
N LYS A 23 14.64 5.90 -0.12
CA LYS A 23 13.19 6.11 -0.06
C LYS A 23 12.43 4.79 0.18
N ALA A 24 12.79 3.72 -0.53
CA ALA A 24 12.16 2.41 -0.32
C ALA A 24 12.39 1.90 1.10
N LYS A 25 13.66 1.89 1.55
CA LYS A 25 14.04 1.39 2.88
C LYS A 25 13.37 2.18 4.01
N LEU A 26 13.50 3.51 3.97
CA LEU A 26 12.95 4.39 4.99
C LEU A 26 11.42 4.40 4.98
N CYS A 27 10.77 4.25 3.83
CA CYS A 27 9.31 4.20 3.78
C CYS A 27 8.76 2.95 4.46
N VAL A 28 9.34 1.77 4.18
CA VAL A 28 8.87 0.51 4.77
C VAL A 28 9.14 0.46 6.27
N GLN A 29 10.33 0.89 6.70
CA GLN A 29 10.68 0.99 8.11
C GLN A 29 9.83 2.05 8.82
N GLY A 30 9.71 3.24 8.23
CA GLY A 30 8.95 4.36 8.77
C GLY A 30 7.45 4.05 8.90
N ALA A 31 6.87 3.27 7.97
CA ALA A 31 5.49 2.83 8.08
C ALA A 31 5.27 1.97 9.34
N ALA A 32 6.17 1.01 9.61
CA ALA A 32 6.07 0.17 10.80
C ALA A 32 6.19 0.99 12.10
N LEU A 33 7.18 1.88 12.16
CA LEU A 33 7.39 2.78 13.30
C LEU A 33 6.21 3.73 13.50
N CYS A 34 5.58 4.20 12.43
CA CYS A 34 4.43 5.09 12.52
C CYS A 34 3.21 4.39 13.14
N TYR A 35 2.96 3.13 12.76
CA TYR A 35 1.89 2.35 13.39
C TYR A 35 2.14 2.13 14.88
N GLU A 36 3.36 1.73 15.22
CA GLU A 36 3.76 1.55 16.63
C GLU A 36 3.62 2.84 17.42
N TYR A 37 4.04 3.98 16.85
CA TYR A 37 3.88 5.29 17.47
C TYR A 37 2.40 5.65 17.68
N CYS A 38 1.55 5.43 16.68
CA CYS A 38 0.13 5.68 16.80
C CYS A 38 -0.52 4.78 17.87
N ASP A 39 -0.15 3.51 17.95
CA ASP A 39 -0.59 2.57 19.00
C ASP A 39 -0.18 3.07 20.40
N GLN A 40 1.10 3.42 20.57
CA GLN A 40 1.65 3.89 21.85
C GLN A 40 1.01 5.21 22.32
N LYS A 41 0.61 6.07 21.39
CA LYS A 41 0.04 7.39 21.69
C LYS A 41 -1.49 7.42 21.65
N GLY A 42 -2.14 6.29 21.34
CA GLY A 42 -3.59 6.24 21.17
C GLY A 42 -4.10 7.16 20.04
N ILE A 43 -3.26 7.44 19.05
CA ILE A 43 -3.64 8.27 17.91
C ILE A 43 -4.53 7.40 17.03
N PRO A 44 -5.78 7.80 16.75
CA PRO A 44 -6.65 7.01 15.90
C PRO A 44 -6.09 6.99 14.49
N TYR A 45 -5.78 5.79 14.01
CA TYR A 45 -5.47 5.54 12.62
C TYR A 45 -6.35 4.40 12.15
N LYS A 46 -6.72 4.43 10.88
CA LYS A 46 -7.35 3.27 10.26
C LYS A 46 -6.24 2.43 9.66
N GLN A 47 -5.87 1.35 10.33
CA GLN A 47 -5.18 0.25 9.66
C GLN A 47 -6.21 -0.42 8.76
N CYS A 48 -6.45 0.19 7.62
CA CYS A 48 -7.25 -0.44 6.62
C CYS A 48 -6.43 -1.67 6.15
N GLY A 49 -6.69 -2.86 6.71
CA GLY A 49 -6.04 -4.11 6.33
C GLY A 49 -5.39 -4.90 7.48
N LYS A 50 -6.19 -5.74 8.13
CA LYS A 50 -5.75 -7.03 8.68
C LYS A 50 -6.81 -8.06 8.27
N CYS A 51 -6.36 -9.06 7.48
CA CYS A 51 -7.05 -10.26 6.95
C CYS A 51 -7.00 -10.39 5.41
N ALA A 52 -5.84 -10.53 4.75
CA ALA A 52 -5.77 -10.94 3.32
C ALA A 52 -6.77 -10.21 2.36
N LEU A 53 -7.10 -8.98 2.72
CA LEU A 53 -8.17 -8.15 2.21
C LEU A 53 -7.55 -6.78 2.10
N LEU A 54 -7.42 -6.34 0.85
CA LEU A 54 -7.45 -4.95 0.46
C LEU A 54 -8.28 -4.13 1.44
N SER A 55 -7.59 -3.31 2.20
CA SER A 55 -8.17 -2.06 2.68
C SER A 55 -7.09 -0.98 2.79
N PHE A 56 -5.79 -1.31 2.61
CA PHE A 56 -4.80 -0.32 2.21
C PHE A 56 -5.17 0.10 0.79
N LEU A 57 -6.08 1.07 0.62
CA LEU A 57 -6.66 1.38 -0.68
C LEU A 57 -5.65 2.17 -1.53
N LYS A 58 -4.60 1.47 -1.95
CA LYS A 58 -4.06 1.60 -3.28
C LYS A 58 -4.31 0.28 -3.99
N LEU A 59 -5.58 0.06 -4.33
CA LEU A 59 -5.93 -0.92 -5.33
C LEU A 59 -5.35 -0.41 -6.66
N ILE A 60 -4.37 -1.14 -7.18
CA ILE A 60 -3.84 -0.86 -8.51
C ILE A 60 -4.58 -1.83 -9.43
N VAL A 61 -5.64 -1.33 -10.06
CA VAL A 61 -6.41 -2.09 -11.03
C VAL A 61 -5.74 -1.94 -12.39
N ALA A 62 -5.49 -3.06 -13.06
CA ALA A 62 -5.29 -3.07 -14.50
C ALA A 62 -6.68 -3.10 -15.13
N VAL A 63 -7.11 -1.99 -15.71
CA VAL A 63 -8.40 -1.86 -16.41
C VAL A 63 -8.29 -2.48 -17.80
N GLU A 64 -7.11 -2.37 -18.40
CA GLU A 64 -6.78 -2.94 -19.71
C GLU A 64 -5.74 -4.07 -19.59
N GLN A 65 -5.73 -4.97 -20.58
CA GLN A 65 -4.86 -6.17 -20.57
C GLN A 65 -3.37 -5.82 -20.65
N ASP A 66 -3.03 -4.71 -21.28
CA ASP A 66 -1.67 -4.17 -21.42
C ASP A 66 -1.12 -3.55 -20.12
N GLU A 67 -1.98 -3.27 -19.14
CA GLU A 67 -1.58 -2.81 -17.81
C GLU A 67 -1.17 -3.96 -16.88
N ILE A 68 -1.53 -5.21 -17.20
CA ILE A 68 -1.21 -6.40 -16.38
C ILE A 68 0.31 -6.60 -16.21
N PRO A 69 1.15 -6.49 -17.26
CA PRO A 69 2.61 -6.54 -17.09
C PRO A 69 3.13 -5.47 -16.12
N ARG A 70 2.58 -4.25 -16.17
CA ARG A 70 2.96 -3.15 -15.28
C ARG A 70 2.55 -3.44 -13.83
N LEU A 71 1.37 -4.02 -13.63
CA LEU A 71 0.90 -4.45 -12.31
C LEU A 71 1.82 -5.53 -11.72
N LYS A 72 2.20 -6.53 -12.53
CA LYS A 72 3.16 -7.58 -12.13
C LYS A 72 4.52 -6.98 -11.76
N ALA A 73 5.03 -6.04 -12.54
CA ALA A 73 6.30 -5.36 -12.22
C ALA A 73 6.23 -4.57 -10.89
N LEU A 74 5.09 -3.95 -10.58
CA LEU A 74 4.87 -3.28 -9.28
C LEU A 74 4.77 -4.29 -8.14
N TYR A 75 4.13 -5.44 -8.36
CA TYR A 75 4.10 -6.52 -7.38
C TYR A 75 5.51 -7.03 -7.05
N GLU A 76 6.32 -7.32 -8.07
CA GLU A 76 7.71 -7.76 -7.86
C GLU A 76 8.55 -6.70 -7.16
N ARG A 77 8.41 -5.43 -7.56
CA ARG A 77 9.08 -4.32 -6.87
C ARG A 77 8.69 -4.25 -5.40
N GLY A 78 7.42 -4.45 -5.10
CA GLY A 78 6.91 -4.49 -3.74
C GLY A 78 7.52 -5.63 -2.92
N LEU A 79 7.68 -6.82 -3.51
CA LEU A 79 8.38 -7.94 -2.88
C LEU A 79 9.84 -7.59 -2.60
N GLN A 80 10.55 -7.01 -3.57
CA GLN A 80 11.95 -6.57 -3.41
C GLN A 80 12.12 -5.50 -2.34
N ASN A 81 11.10 -4.65 -2.14
CA ASN A 81 11.07 -3.63 -1.10
C ASN A 81 10.63 -4.17 0.28
N ASN A 82 10.30 -5.46 0.41
CA ASN A 82 9.77 -6.06 1.64
C ASN A 82 8.46 -5.42 2.12
N VAL A 83 7.61 -4.99 1.19
CA VAL A 83 6.29 -4.48 1.52
C VAL A 83 5.43 -5.63 2.06
N ARG A 84 4.95 -5.48 3.29
CA ARG A 84 4.15 -6.51 3.96
C ARG A 84 2.73 -6.56 3.41
N GLY A 85 2.15 -7.76 3.34
CA GLY A 85 0.73 -7.96 3.01
C GLY A 85 0.37 -7.81 1.51
N LEU A 86 1.35 -7.85 0.60
CA LEU A 86 1.09 -7.84 -0.83
C LEU A 86 0.39 -9.12 -1.29
N LYS A 87 -0.69 -8.97 -2.04
CA LYS A 87 -1.43 -10.07 -2.66
C LYS A 87 -1.91 -9.66 -4.05
N LEU A 88 -1.71 -10.52 -5.04
CA LEU A 88 -2.40 -10.43 -6.33
C LEU A 88 -3.76 -11.09 -6.18
N ILE A 89 -4.82 -10.40 -6.62
CA ILE A 89 -6.18 -10.93 -6.59
C ILE A 89 -6.83 -10.78 -7.97
N GLY A 90 -7.75 -11.69 -8.30
CA GLY A 90 -8.49 -11.65 -9.57
C GLY A 90 -9.77 -10.82 -9.51
N ALA A 91 -10.41 -10.60 -10.66
CA ALA A 91 -11.62 -9.80 -10.79
C ALA A 91 -12.78 -10.23 -9.87
N LYS A 92 -12.97 -11.55 -9.67
CA LYS A 92 -13.99 -12.07 -8.73
C LYS A 92 -13.73 -11.67 -7.29
N GLU A 93 -12.46 -11.68 -6.87
CA GLU A 93 -12.08 -11.23 -5.53
C GLU A 93 -12.17 -9.70 -5.40
N ILE A 94 -11.94 -8.95 -6.49
CA ILE A 94 -12.14 -7.49 -6.51
C ILE A 94 -13.62 -7.17 -6.30
N GLN A 95 -14.52 -7.80 -7.07
CA GLN A 95 -15.96 -7.54 -6.99
C GLN A 95 -16.56 -7.90 -5.62
N ALA A 96 -16.04 -8.94 -4.97
CA ALA A 96 -16.46 -9.33 -3.62
C ALA A 96 -16.00 -8.33 -2.53
N LYS A 97 -14.90 -7.62 -2.76
CA LYS A 97 -14.27 -6.72 -1.78
C LYS A 97 -14.66 -5.25 -1.99
N GLU A 98 -14.72 -4.83 -3.25
CA GLU A 98 -15.07 -3.49 -3.70
C GLU A 98 -16.20 -3.60 -4.74
N PRO A 99 -17.46 -3.75 -4.31
CA PRO A 99 -18.59 -4.02 -5.20
C PRO A 99 -18.86 -2.92 -6.25
N PHE A 100 -18.35 -1.72 -6.00
CA PHE A 100 -18.45 -0.57 -6.89
C PHE A 100 -17.28 -0.41 -7.86
N CYS A 101 -16.21 -1.21 -7.70
CA CYS A 101 -15.09 -1.25 -8.64
C CYS A 101 -15.54 -2.02 -9.89
N ARG A 102 -15.73 -1.31 -11.00
CA ARG A 102 -16.12 -1.85 -12.31
C ARG A 102 -14.97 -1.77 -13.30
#